data_AF-A0A1F3YDT9-F1
#
_entry.id   AF-A0A1F3YDT9-F1
#
_cell.length_a   1.000
_cell.length_b   1.000
_cell.length_c   1.000
_cell.angle_alpha   90.00
_cell.angle_beta   90.00
_cell.angle_gamma   90.00
#
_symmetry.space_group_name_H-M   'P 1'
#
loop_
_entity.id
_entity.type
_entity.pdbx_description
1 polymer ?
#
loop_
_entity_poly.entity_id
_entity_poly.type
_entity_poly.pdbx_seq_one_letter_code
_entity_poly.pdbx_strand_id
1 'polypeptide(L)'
;METVAPIKEIVDSIRENGGASFQFCYQCGICDVVCPWNRVRSFSMRKIVRQATFGLTEIELEDIWRCTTCGTCPQRCPRGVDQIELGVSLRRIATEYGVFPDSVTPIVTVSGSLMAEGNPFNIERTKRADWAEGLSVKPFIEGMEILYSPGCYLSYDPRLKKVAAATARILNKAGVDFGILGTKESCCGESIRKTGNEELFKHLARENIKNFIDHGVKKILVSSPHCYHSFKNEYPEFNVHFEIVHISQFLRELMNEGRLEPAREYEKKITYHDPCYLGRHNGIYDAPRDVLKQIPGAELTEMAECRENSFCCGGGGGRIWMETPRGERFSDLRLKQAVDTGAEVLVTSCPYCITNFTDSSLGLEDGRSIEIKDITEIVAEVIREA
;
A
#
# COMPACT_ATOMS: atom_id res chain seq x y z
N MET A 1 26.17 25.53 23.06
CA MET A 1 26.06 24.42 22.10
C MET A 1 26.99 23.34 22.61
N GLU A 2 26.48 22.42 23.43
CA GLU A 2 27.30 21.32 23.93
C GLU A 2 27.61 20.38 22.76
N THR A 3 28.90 20.16 22.50
CA THR A 3 29.35 19.16 21.53
C THR A 3 29.08 17.78 22.12
N VAL A 4 27.97 17.16 21.71
CA VAL A 4 27.66 15.78 22.05
C VAL A 4 28.49 14.88 21.15
N ALA A 5 29.39 14.09 21.73
CA ALA A 5 30.10 13.06 20.99
C ALA A 5 29.09 12.02 20.47
N PRO A 6 29.22 11.52 19.23
CA PRO A 6 28.35 10.46 18.74
C PRO A 6 28.37 9.24 19.66
N ILE A 7 27.20 8.65 19.94
CA ILE A 7 27.10 7.36 20.61
C ILE A 7 27.34 6.27 19.57
N LYS A 8 28.59 5.81 19.47
CA LYS A 8 29.07 4.96 18.37
C LYS A 8 28.30 3.64 18.28
N GLU A 9 27.98 3.04 19.41
CA GLU A 9 27.25 1.76 19.50
C GLU A 9 25.87 1.87 18.86
N ILE A 10 25.15 2.97 19.09
CA ILE A 10 23.84 3.21 18.47
C ILE A 10 24.00 3.48 16.97
N VAL A 11 25.00 4.26 16.56
CA VAL A 11 25.29 4.51 15.14
C VAL A 11 25.58 3.21 14.38
N ASP A 12 26.36 2.31 14.98
CA ASP A 12 26.68 1.02 14.37
C ASP A 12 25.45 0.10 14.34
N SER A 13 24.62 0.08 15.39
CA SER A 13 23.32 -0.64 15.39
C SER A 13 22.36 -0.16 14.28
N ILE A 14 22.29 1.15 14.03
CA ILE A 14 21.49 1.71 12.92
C ILE A 14 22.02 1.23 11.57
N ARG A 15 23.35 1.16 11.40
CA ARG A 15 23.98 0.67 10.16
C ARG A 15 23.71 -0.81 9.93
N GLU A 16 23.85 -1.62 10.96
CA GLU A 16 23.57 -3.06 10.93
C GLU A 16 22.10 -3.33 10.57
N ASN A 17 21.19 -2.46 11.00
CA ASN A 17 19.78 -2.48 10.65
C ASN A 17 19.42 -1.84 9.30
N GLY A 18 20.40 -1.53 8.44
CA GLY A 18 20.17 -1.01 7.06
C GLY A 18 20.14 0.52 6.92
N GLY A 19 20.18 1.26 8.03
CA GLY A 19 20.05 2.73 8.04
C GLY A 19 21.29 3.51 7.61
N ALA A 20 22.33 2.88 7.05
CA ALA A 20 23.65 3.51 6.84
C ALA A 20 23.65 4.75 5.92
N SER A 21 22.60 4.96 5.12
CA SER A 21 22.52 6.06 4.15
C SER A 21 22.49 7.46 4.80
N PHE A 22 22.20 7.58 6.10
CA PHE A 22 22.22 8.87 6.82
C PHE A 22 23.56 9.62 6.65
N GLN A 23 24.66 8.89 6.48
CA GLN A 23 26.01 9.45 6.37
C GLN A 23 26.20 10.35 5.15
N PHE A 24 25.35 10.22 4.13
CA PHE A 24 25.41 11.05 2.93
C PHE A 24 24.70 12.41 3.08
N CYS A 25 23.97 12.60 4.18
CA CYS A 25 23.12 13.77 4.39
C CYS A 25 23.94 15.03 4.74
N TYR A 26 23.86 16.07 3.90
CA TYR A 26 24.43 17.40 4.18
C TYR A 26 23.39 18.40 4.74
N GLN A 27 22.23 17.94 5.20
CA GLN A 27 21.24 18.74 5.94
C GLN A 27 20.49 19.84 5.14
N CYS A 28 20.33 19.67 3.82
CA CYS A 28 19.62 20.64 2.96
C CYS A 28 18.14 20.92 3.36
N GLY A 29 17.47 19.98 4.03
CA GLY A 29 16.08 20.16 4.48
C GLY A 29 14.99 19.87 3.44
N ILE A 30 15.33 19.42 2.23
CA ILE A 30 14.34 19.08 1.19
C ILE A 30 13.33 18.03 1.71
N CYS A 31 13.80 17.03 2.47
CA CYS A 31 12.92 16.00 3.04
C CYS A 31 11.82 16.57 3.94
N ASP A 32 12.05 17.69 4.63
CA ASP A 32 11.03 18.35 5.45
C ASP A 32 10.04 19.13 4.56
N VAL A 33 10.57 19.87 3.58
CA VAL A 33 9.77 20.68 2.64
C VAL A 33 8.77 19.83 1.87
N VAL A 34 9.16 18.62 1.48
CA VAL A 34 8.34 17.74 0.63
C VAL A 34 7.52 16.72 1.43
N CYS A 35 7.67 16.68 2.76
CA CYS A 35 6.93 15.74 3.59
C CYS A 35 5.47 16.21 3.76
N PRO A 36 4.46 15.36 3.44
CA PRO A 36 3.06 15.73 3.62
C PRO A 36 2.68 16.06 5.06
N TRP A 37 3.39 15.51 6.07
CA TRP A 37 3.15 15.87 7.47
C TRP A 37 3.25 17.37 7.73
N ASN A 38 4.18 18.08 7.07
CA ASN A 38 4.36 19.51 7.24
C ASN A 38 3.22 20.37 6.67
N ARG A 39 2.22 19.76 6.04
CA ARG A 39 0.97 20.42 5.62
C ARG A 39 -0.09 20.45 6.71
N VAL A 40 0.04 19.59 7.71
CA VAL A 40 -0.98 19.40 8.75
C VAL A 40 -0.44 19.55 10.17
N ARG A 41 0.88 19.39 10.36
CA ARG A 41 1.56 19.57 11.65
C ARG A 41 3.06 19.77 11.47
N SER A 42 3.78 20.09 12.54
CA SER A 42 5.25 20.10 12.49
C SER A 42 5.80 18.67 12.53
N PHE A 43 6.68 18.36 11.57
CA PHE A 43 7.43 17.10 11.50
C PHE A 43 8.77 17.30 10.80
N SER A 44 9.86 16.73 11.30
CA SER A 44 11.18 16.87 10.66
C SER A 44 11.85 15.52 10.43
N MET A 45 11.80 15.06 9.18
CA MET A 45 12.60 13.92 8.74
C MET A 45 14.10 14.26 8.77
N ARG A 46 14.46 15.52 8.49
CA ARG A 46 15.85 15.98 8.63
C ARG A 46 16.36 15.82 10.06
N LYS A 47 15.55 16.15 11.07
CA LYS A 47 15.89 15.97 12.49
C LYS A 47 16.19 14.50 12.77
N ILE A 48 15.33 13.58 12.34
CA ILE A 48 15.52 12.13 12.50
C ILE A 48 16.85 11.69 11.85
N VAL A 49 17.11 12.09 10.60
CA VAL A 49 18.37 11.77 9.90
C VAL A 49 19.59 12.32 10.66
N ARG A 50 19.48 13.53 11.20
CA ARG A 50 20.56 14.17 11.95
C ARG A 50 20.83 13.48 13.28
N GLN A 51 19.78 13.14 14.02
CA GLN A 51 19.88 12.39 15.27
C GLN A 51 20.53 11.02 15.06
N ALA A 52 20.14 10.30 14.01
CA ALA A 52 20.75 9.03 13.63
C ALA A 52 22.26 9.14 13.39
N THR A 53 22.74 10.26 12.82
CA THR A 53 24.18 10.49 12.60
C THR A 53 24.99 10.55 13.89
N PHE A 54 24.36 10.90 15.01
CA PHE A 54 25.00 11.01 16.32
C PHE A 54 24.61 9.88 17.29
N GLY A 55 23.78 8.93 16.87
CA GLY A 55 23.22 7.91 17.77
C GLY A 55 22.29 8.50 18.84
N LEU A 56 21.72 9.69 18.61
CA LEU A 56 20.83 10.39 19.55
C LEU A 56 19.36 10.18 19.16
N THR A 57 19.02 8.95 18.81
CA THR A 57 17.71 8.60 18.26
C THR A 57 16.69 8.41 19.35
N GLU A 58 15.60 9.14 19.26
CA GLU A 58 14.46 9.10 20.18
C GLU A 58 13.49 7.97 19.75
N ILE A 59 13.94 6.71 19.81
CA ILE A 59 13.21 5.54 19.28
C ILE A 59 11.90 5.26 20.03
N GLU A 60 11.81 5.74 21.27
CA GLU A 60 10.64 5.68 22.14
C GLU A 60 9.55 6.69 21.76
N LEU A 61 9.87 7.69 20.92
CA LEU A 61 8.94 8.74 20.53
C LEU A 61 8.17 8.39 19.25
N GLU A 62 7.03 9.05 19.08
CA GLU A 62 6.13 8.83 17.94
C GLU A 62 6.72 9.26 16.58
N ASP A 63 7.73 10.14 16.56
CA ASP A 63 8.24 10.76 15.33
C ASP A 63 8.71 9.72 14.29
N ILE A 64 9.42 8.66 14.72
CA ILE A 64 9.86 7.61 13.78
C ILE A 64 8.68 6.83 13.21
N TRP A 65 7.55 6.76 13.92
CA TRP A 65 6.33 6.04 13.55
C TRP A 65 5.40 6.84 12.64
N ARG A 66 5.57 8.16 12.56
CA ARG A 66 4.79 9.03 11.65
C ARG A 66 5.07 8.76 10.19
N CYS A 67 6.30 8.40 9.81
CA CYS A 67 6.65 8.18 8.41
C CYS A 67 5.72 7.15 7.75
N THR A 68 4.99 7.55 6.71
CA THR A 68 4.07 6.66 5.98
C THR A 68 4.76 5.86 4.87
N THR A 69 6.09 5.89 4.84
CA THR A 69 6.94 5.28 3.80
C THR A 69 6.52 5.66 2.37
N CYS A 70 5.96 6.86 2.17
CA CYS A 70 5.31 7.19 0.91
C CYS A 70 6.27 7.42 -0.27
N GLY A 71 7.57 7.61 -0.05
CA GLY A 71 8.58 7.70 -1.12
C GLY A 71 8.89 9.09 -1.65
N THR A 72 8.21 10.16 -1.21
CA THR A 72 8.43 11.50 -1.76
C THR A 72 9.82 12.07 -1.42
N CYS A 73 10.30 11.89 -0.18
CA CYS A 73 11.59 12.42 0.25
C CYS A 73 12.82 11.72 -0.38
N PRO A 74 12.91 10.38 -0.49
CA PRO A 74 14.09 9.74 -1.10
C PRO A 74 14.23 10.10 -2.58
N GLN A 75 13.12 10.16 -3.32
CA GLN A 75 13.13 10.54 -4.75
C GLN A 75 13.65 11.97 -5.00
N ARG A 76 13.56 12.85 -4.01
CA ARG A 76 14.00 14.25 -4.10
C ARG A 76 15.32 14.51 -3.39
N CYS A 77 15.98 13.47 -2.87
CA CYS A 77 17.23 13.63 -2.13
C CYS A 77 18.42 13.81 -3.09
N PRO A 78 19.15 14.95 -3.05
CA PRO A 78 20.28 15.21 -3.95
C PRO A 78 21.52 14.35 -3.65
N ARG A 79 21.48 13.55 -2.59
CA ARG A 79 22.59 12.68 -2.14
C ARG A 79 22.23 11.20 -2.12
N GLY A 80 21.00 10.85 -2.49
CA GLY A 80 20.53 9.47 -2.39
C GLY A 80 20.46 8.93 -0.96
N VAL A 81 20.19 9.79 0.04
CA VAL A 81 19.86 9.30 1.38
C VAL A 81 18.51 8.59 1.28
N ASP A 82 18.46 7.35 1.72
CA ASP A 82 17.22 6.59 1.84
C ASP A 82 16.60 6.83 3.20
N GLN A 83 15.74 7.86 3.29
CA GLN A 83 15.06 8.20 4.54
C GLN A 83 14.01 7.16 4.94
N ILE A 84 13.50 6.36 4.00
CA ILE A 84 12.56 5.28 4.34
C ILE A 84 13.31 4.20 5.06
N GLU A 85 14.39 3.70 4.48
CA GLU A 85 15.15 2.60 5.09
C GLU A 85 15.76 3.02 6.43
N LEU A 86 16.21 4.27 6.55
CA LEU A 86 16.62 4.81 7.85
C LEU A 86 15.47 4.84 8.86
N GLY A 87 14.29 5.33 8.47
CA GLY A 87 13.13 5.37 9.37
C GLY A 87 12.72 3.96 9.81
N VAL A 88 12.73 3.00 8.90
CA VAL A 88 12.42 1.59 9.19
C VAL A 88 13.49 0.94 10.05
N SER A 89 14.79 1.24 9.84
CA SER A 89 15.87 0.71 10.68
C SER A 89 15.73 1.14 12.14
N LEU A 90 15.30 2.38 12.40
CA LEU A 90 15.00 2.85 13.75
C LEU A 90 13.82 2.11 14.37
N ARG A 91 12.80 1.77 13.56
CA ARG A 91 11.66 0.96 14.02
C ARG A 91 12.05 -0.49 14.27
N ARG A 92 13.01 -1.06 13.52
CA ARG A 92 13.57 -2.39 13.78
C ARG A 92 14.21 -2.42 15.18
N ILE A 93 15.06 -1.45 15.47
CA ILE A 93 15.68 -1.28 16.80
C ILE A 93 14.59 -1.12 17.89
N ALA A 94 13.61 -0.25 17.69
CA ALA A 94 12.51 -0.07 18.64
C ALA A 94 11.73 -1.38 18.88
N THR A 95 11.47 -2.14 17.82
CA THR A 95 10.77 -3.43 17.88
C THR A 95 11.59 -4.50 18.59
N GLU A 96 12.90 -4.58 18.32
CA GLU A 96 13.83 -5.51 18.99
C GLU A 96 13.87 -5.29 20.51
N TYR A 97 13.85 -4.03 20.95
CA TYR A 97 13.82 -3.68 22.37
C TYR A 97 12.40 -3.65 22.96
N GLY A 98 11.35 -3.87 22.16
CA GLY A 98 9.95 -3.84 22.61
C GLY A 98 9.49 -2.45 23.07
N VAL A 99 10.09 -1.39 22.53
CA VAL A 99 9.79 0.00 22.92
C VAL A 99 8.79 0.60 21.93
N PHE A 100 7.57 0.82 22.40
CA PHE A 100 6.49 1.41 21.59
C PHE A 100 5.79 2.51 22.37
N PRO A 101 5.57 3.70 21.80
CA PRO A 101 4.66 4.68 22.40
C PRO A 101 3.21 4.19 22.30
N ASP A 102 2.32 4.71 23.14
CA ASP A 102 0.90 4.28 23.23
C ASP A 102 0.17 4.34 21.88
N SER A 103 0.51 5.33 21.04
CA SER A 103 -0.07 5.50 19.69
C SER A 103 0.30 4.37 18.70
N VAL A 104 1.25 3.51 19.06
CA VAL A 104 1.83 2.45 18.22
C VAL A 104 1.46 1.06 18.76
N THR A 105 0.95 0.96 19.99
CA THR A 105 0.49 -0.29 20.62
C THR A 105 -0.40 -1.17 19.74
N PRO A 106 -1.30 -0.65 18.87
CA PRO A 106 -2.07 -1.50 17.95
C PRO A 106 -1.22 -2.43 17.06
N ILE A 107 0.03 -2.08 16.77
CA ILE A 107 0.95 -2.92 15.98
C ILE A 107 1.29 -4.22 16.72
N VAL A 108 1.31 -4.20 18.05
CA VAL A 108 1.52 -5.42 18.87
C VAL A 108 0.35 -6.37 18.68
N THR A 109 -0.89 -5.87 18.73
CA THR A 109 -2.10 -6.65 18.47
C THR A 109 -2.09 -7.24 17.06
N VAL A 110 -1.81 -6.40 16.06
CA VAL A 110 -1.71 -6.83 14.65
C VAL A 110 -0.62 -7.89 14.47
N SER A 111 0.51 -7.76 15.14
CA SER A 111 1.59 -8.77 15.11
C SER A 111 1.12 -10.12 15.67
N GLY A 112 0.39 -10.10 16.79
CA GLY A 112 -0.22 -11.30 17.37
C GLY A 112 -1.22 -11.96 16.43
N SER A 113 -2.11 -11.18 15.81
CA SER A 113 -3.09 -11.68 14.84
C SER A 113 -2.44 -12.25 13.58
N LEU A 114 -1.38 -11.61 13.07
CA LEU A 114 -0.61 -12.12 11.94
C LEU A 114 0.06 -13.47 12.26
N MET A 115 0.60 -13.61 13.48
CA MET A 115 1.21 -14.86 13.92
C MET A 115 0.18 -15.99 14.10
N ALA A 116 -0.99 -15.67 14.65
CA ALA A 116 -2.03 -16.66 14.93
C ALA A 116 -2.84 -17.05 13.67
N GLU A 117 -3.29 -16.07 12.92
CA GLU A 117 -4.28 -16.23 11.84
C GLU A 117 -3.73 -15.91 10.45
N GLY A 118 -2.45 -15.54 10.32
CA GLY A 118 -1.88 -15.13 9.04
C GLY A 118 -2.54 -13.88 8.44
N ASN A 119 -3.31 -13.12 9.22
CA ASN A 119 -3.97 -11.89 8.79
C ASN A 119 -4.08 -10.89 9.96
N PRO A 120 -4.12 -9.58 9.66
CA PRO A 120 -4.04 -8.55 10.69
C PRO A 120 -5.37 -8.30 11.43
N PHE A 121 -6.48 -8.93 11.02
CA PHE A 121 -7.83 -8.66 11.55
C PHE A 121 -8.27 -9.62 12.64
N ASN A 122 -7.41 -10.59 13.02
CA ASN A 122 -7.75 -11.64 13.98
C ASN A 122 -8.99 -12.47 13.56
N ILE A 123 -9.19 -12.65 12.25
CA ILE A 123 -10.29 -13.43 11.70
C ILE A 123 -9.77 -14.81 11.31
N GLU A 124 -10.54 -15.86 11.59
CA GLU A 124 -10.20 -17.24 11.27
C GLU A 124 -9.74 -17.40 9.82
N ARG A 125 -8.64 -18.14 9.61
CA ARG A 125 -8.09 -18.43 8.25
C ARG A 125 -9.11 -19.01 7.27
N THR A 126 -10.08 -19.78 7.76
CA THR A 126 -11.15 -20.40 6.97
C THR A 126 -12.01 -19.36 6.23
N LYS A 127 -12.13 -18.15 6.79
CA LYS A 127 -12.96 -17.05 6.24
C LYS A 127 -12.28 -16.24 5.14
N ARG A 128 -11.01 -16.53 4.81
CA ARG A 128 -10.23 -15.75 3.82
C ARG A 128 -10.87 -15.72 2.44
N ALA A 129 -11.59 -16.77 2.07
CA ALA A 129 -12.22 -16.96 0.77
C ALA A 129 -13.72 -16.61 0.76
N ASP A 130 -14.31 -16.14 1.88
CA ASP A 130 -15.76 -15.85 1.96
C ASP A 130 -16.23 -14.84 0.92
N TRP A 131 -15.37 -13.91 0.50
CA TRP A 131 -15.67 -12.93 -0.55
C TRP A 131 -15.96 -13.57 -1.91
N ALA A 132 -15.51 -14.81 -2.12
CA ALA A 132 -15.67 -15.57 -3.35
C ALA A 132 -16.97 -16.38 -3.40
N GLU A 133 -17.76 -16.39 -2.33
CA GLU A 133 -19.03 -17.12 -2.29
C GLU A 133 -19.99 -16.64 -3.38
N GLY A 134 -20.60 -17.57 -4.11
CA GLY A 134 -21.46 -17.26 -5.26
C GLY A 134 -20.72 -16.77 -6.51
N LEU A 135 -19.39 -16.72 -6.49
CA LEU A 135 -18.56 -16.40 -7.65
C LEU A 135 -17.87 -17.65 -8.18
N SER A 136 -17.64 -17.73 -9.49
CA SER A 136 -16.94 -18.84 -10.15
C SER A 136 -15.42 -18.82 -9.89
N VAL A 137 -15.00 -18.70 -8.63
CA VAL A 137 -13.59 -18.68 -8.22
C VAL A 137 -13.18 -20.09 -7.80
N LYS A 138 -12.12 -20.61 -8.43
CA LYS A 138 -11.63 -21.97 -8.19
C LYS A 138 -10.46 -21.98 -7.19
N PRO A 139 -10.24 -23.08 -6.47
CA PRO A 139 -8.95 -23.33 -5.84
C PRO A 139 -7.85 -23.34 -6.91
N PHE A 140 -6.71 -22.71 -6.61
CA PHE A 140 -5.56 -22.75 -7.51
C PHE A 140 -4.98 -24.18 -7.59
N ILE A 141 -4.79 -24.67 -8.80
CA ILE A 141 -4.12 -25.94 -9.10
C ILE A 141 -2.97 -25.69 -10.08
N GLU A 142 -1.94 -26.53 -10.03
CA GLU A 142 -0.81 -26.44 -10.95
C GLU A 142 -1.29 -26.51 -12.40
N GLY A 143 -0.78 -25.60 -13.24
CA GLY A 143 -1.15 -25.47 -14.66
C GLY A 143 -2.12 -24.34 -14.95
N MET A 144 -2.80 -23.76 -13.95
CA MET A 144 -3.59 -22.53 -14.12
C MET A 144 -2.71 -21.35 -14.54
N GLU A 145 -3.29 -20.43 -15.32
CA GLU A 145 -2.62 -19.23 -15.84
C GLU A 145 -2.14 -18.32 -14.71
N ILE A 146 -2.98 -18.08 -13.70
CA ILE A 146 -2.70 -17.05 -12.70
C ILE A 146 -3.23 -17.39 -11.31
N LEU A 147 -2.38 -17.19 -10.30
CA LEU A 147 -2.82 -17.14 -8.91
C LEU A 147 -3.34 -15.74 -8.61
N TYR A 148 -4.61 -15.60 -8.25
CA TYR A 148 -5.12 -14.35 -7.71
C TYR A 148 -4.90 -14.29 -6.20
N SER A 149 -4.08 -13.32 -5.76
CA SER A 149 -3.85 -13.02 -4.35
C SER A 149 -4.52 -11.69 -3.97
N PRO A 150 -5.73 -11.71 -3.40
CA PRO A 150 -6.49 -10.49 -3.09
C PRO A 150 -5.84 -9.65 -1.97
N GLY A 151 -5.09 -10.29 -1.06
CA GLY A 151 -4.54 -9.65 0.13
C GLY A 151 -5.58 -9.46 1.25
N CYS A 152 -5.11 -9.04 2.43
CA CYS A 152 -5.93 -9.09 3.64
C CYS A 152 -7.16 -8.17 3.61
N TYR A 153 -7.02 -6.92 3.17
CA TYR A 153 -8.17 -6.00 3.18
C TYR A 153 -9.29 -6.49 2.27
N LEU A 154 -8.97 -6.93 1.05
CA LEU A 154 -9.98 -7.44 0.12
C LEU A 154 -10.59 -8.77 0.59
N SER A 155 -9.84 -9.58 1.33
CA SER A 155 -10.35 -10.83 1.90
C SER A 155 -11.26 -10.65 3.11
N TYR A 156 -11.05 -9.61 3.92
CA TYR A 156 -11.66 -9.54 5.25
C TYR A 156 -12.50 -8.28 5.50
N ASP A 157 -12.13 -7.12 4.95
CA ASP A 157 -12.86 -5.87 5.17
C ASP A 157 -14.22 -5.89 4.41
N PRO A 158 -15.36 -5.67 5.07
CA PRO A 158 -16.68 -5.77 4.46
C PRO A 158 -16.89 -4.88 3.22
N ARG A 159 -16.30 -3.68 3.17
CA ARG A 159 -16.40 -2.77 2.03
C ARG A 159 -15.53 -3.26 0.88
N LEU A 160 -14.34 -3.78 1.16
CA LEU A 160 -13.36 -4.18 0.16
C LEU A 160 -13.53 -5.61 -0.35
N LYS A 161 -14.31 -6.45 0.34
CA LYS A 161 -14.82 -7.72 -0.25
C LYS A 161 -15.55 -7.48 -1.58
N LYS A 162 -16.25 -6.33 -1.72
CA LYS A 162 -16.89 -5.93 -2.98
C LYS A 162 -15.89 -5.68 -4.12
N VAL A 163 -14.71 -5.15 -3.80
CA VAL A 163 -13.61 -4.97 -4.75
C VAL A 163 -13.06 -6.32 -5.18
N ALA A 164 -12.83 -7.24 -4.23
CA ALA A 164 -12.41 -8.61 -4.55
C ALA A 164 -13.40 -9.32 -5.49
N ALA A 165 -14.70 -9.18 -5.21
CA ALA A 165 -15.78 -9.71 -6.04
C ALA A 165 -15.82 -9.06 -7.43
N ALA A 166 -15.59 -7.74 -7.53
CA ALA A 166 -15.51 -7.03 -8.80
C ALA A 166 -14.33 -7.54 -9.65
N THR A 167 -13.15 -7.71 -9.05
CA THR A 167 -11.99 -8.32 -9.71
C THR A 167 -12.33 -9.72 -10.24
N ALA A 168 -12.90 -10.60 -9.43
CA ALA A 168 -13.25 -11.94 -9.88
C ALA A 168 -14.30 -11.96 -11.01
N ARG A 169 -15.30 -11.06 -10.97
CA ARG A 169 -16.26 -10.92 -12.09
C ARG A 169 -15.55 -10.53 -13.39
N ILE A 170 -14.61 -9.59 -13.33
CA ILE A 170 -13.82 -9.17 -14.50
C ILE A 170 -13.00 -10.33 -15.04
N LEU A 171 -12.27 -11.05 -14.18
CA LEU A 171 -11.43 -12.19 -14.58
C LEU A 171 -12.25 -13.30 -15.23
N ASN A 172 -13.40 -13.64 -14.63
CA ASN A 172 -14.32 -14.62 -15.19
C ASN A 172 -14.87 -14.16 -16.56
N LYS A 173 -15.26 -12.89 -16.69
CA LYS A 173 -15.78 -12.35 -17.95
C LYS A 173 -14.74 -12.36 -19.07
N ALA A 174 -13.48 -12.06 -18.73
CA ALA A 174 -12.36 -12.08 -19.66
C ALA A 174 -11.82 -13.50 -19.96
N GLY A 175 -12.46 -14.55 -19.42
CA GLY A 175 -12.08 -15.94 -19.63
C GLY A 175 -10.68 -16.28 -19.12
N VAL A 176 -10.23 -15.61 -18.05
CA VAL A 176 -8.91 -15.87 -17.44
C VAL A 176 -8.97 -17.16 -16.64
N ASP A 177 -7.99 -18.05 -16.81
CA ASP A 177 -7.90 -19.28 -16.01
C ASP A 177 -7.16 -18.99 -14.68
N PHE A 178 -7.92 -18.58 -13.66
CA PHE A 178 -7.38 -18.20 -12.36
C PHE A 178 -7.89 -19.05 -11.21
N GLY A 179 -7.10 -19.10 -10.14
CA GLY A 179 -7.51 -19.67 -8.86
C GLY A 179 -6.96 -18.90 -7.67
N ILE A 180 -7.41 -19.28 -6.47
CA ILE A 180 -6.94 -18.73 -5.19
C ILE A 180 -6.43 -19.85 -4.29
N LEU A 181 -5.50 -19.53 -3.38
CA LEU A 181 -5.01 -20.48 -2.38
C LEU A 181 -5.87 -20.55 -1.11
N GLY A 182 -6.84 -19.64 -0.96
CA GLY A 182 -7.78 -19.63 0.16
C GLY A 182 -7.07 -19.66 1.51
N THR A 183 -7.39 -20.64 2.35
CA THR A 183 -6.86 -20.78 3.71
C THR A 183 -5.33 -20.94 3.80
N LYS A 184 -4.69 -21.35 2.70
CA LYS A 184 -3.24 -21.50 2.60
C LYS A 184 -2.50 -20.17 2.41
N GLU A 185 -3.20 -19.10 2.05
CA GLU A 185 -2.60 -17.78 1.87
C GLU A 185 -2.48 -17.01 3.20
N SER A 186 -1.30 -16.47 3.47
CA SER A 186 -1.04 -15.58 4.61
C SER A 186 -0.89 -14.13 4.12
N CYS A 187 -0.83 -13.16 5.04
CA CYS A 187 -0.56 -11.76 4.72
C CYS A 187 0.77 -11.63 3.94
N CYS A 188 0.85 -10.70 2.98
CA CYS A 188 2.09 -10.42 2.24
C CYS A 188 3.24 -9.89 3.12
N GLY A 189 2.95 -9.48 4.36
CA GLY A 189 3.94 -9.00 5.31
C GLY A 189 4.37 -7.54 5.12
N GLU A 190 3.90 -6.84 4.08
CA GLU A 190 4.33 -5.47 3.76
C GLU A 190 4.28 -4.53 4.97
N SER A 191 3.08 -4.36 5.54
CA SER A 191 2.87 -3.37 6.60
C SER A 191 3.70 -3.65 7.85
N ILE A 192 3.79 -4.93 8.27
CA ILE A 192 4.51 -5.31 9.48
C ILE A 192 6.04 -5.23 9.30
N ARG A 193 6.53 -5.43 8.07
CA ARG A 193 7.94 -5.16 7.78
C ARG A 193 8.25 -3.68 7.96
N LYS A 194 7.37 -2.78 7.51
CA LYS A 194 7.56 -1.32 7.68
C LYS A 194 7.42 -0.85 9.13
N THR A 195 6.88 -1.67 10.03
CA THR A 195 6.92 -1.41 11.47
C THR A 195 8.20 -1.91 12.13
N GLY A 196 9.13 -2.51 11.38
CA GLY A 196 10.40 -3.00 11.88
C GLY A 196 10.38 -4.46 12.36
N ASN A 197 9.26 -5.17 12.24
CA ASN A 197 9.18 -6.59 12.65
C ASN A 197 9.64 -7.52 11.52
N GLU A 198 10.96 -7.55 11.31
CA GLU A 198 11.61 -8.30 10.23
C GLU A 198 11.40 -9.81 10.37
N GLU A 199 11.40 -10.35 11.59
CA GLU A 199 11.23 -11.79 11.81
C GLU A 199 9.82 -12.27 11.49
N LEU A 200 8.78 -11.52 11.87
CA LEU A 200 7.41 -11.84 11.48
C LEU A 200 7.21 -11.69 9.96
N PHE A 201 7.83 -10.69 9.32
CA PHE A 201 7.83 -10.59 7.87
C PHE A 201 8.45 -11.84 7.23
N LYS A 202 9.64 -12.27 7.66
CA LYS A 202 10.30 -13.47 7.15
C LYS A 202 9.46 -14.74 7.35
N HIS A 203 8.78 -14.85 8.48
CA HIS A 203 7.87 -15.96 8.74
C HIS A 203 6.73 -16.01 7.71
N LEU A 204 5.99 -14.90 7.56
CA LEU A 204 4.89 -14.79 6.60
C LEU A 204 5.35 -14.99 5.14
N ALA A 205 6.51 -14.44 4.79
CA ALA A 205 7.10 -14.58 3.47
C ALA A 205 7.43 -16.05 3.16
N ARG A 206 8.10 -16.75 4.07
CA ARG A 206 8.44 -18.17 3.91
C ARG A 206 7.19 -19.05 3.77
N GLU A 207 6.14 -18.79 4.56
CA GLU A 207 4.87 -19.53 4.42
C GLU A 207 4.25 -19.33 3.04
N ASN A 208 4.15 -18.09 2.58
CA ASN A 208 3.57 -17.79 1.27
C ASN A 208 4.42 -18.38 0.14
N ILE A 209 5.75 -18.20 0.18
CA ILE A 209 6.69 -18.75 -0.81
C ILE A 209 6.58 -20.27 -0.88
N LYS A 210 6.54 -20.95 0.27
CA LYS A 210 6.34 -22.40 0.32
C LYS A 210 5.05 -22.80 -0.38
N ASN A 211 3.93 -22.15 -0.07
CA ASN A 211 2.66 -22.44 -0.71
C ASN A 211 2.68 -22.15 -2.21
N PHE A 212 3.34 -21.08 -2.66
CA PHE A 212 3.47 -20.77 -4.08
C PHE A 212 4.25 -21.85 -4.84
N ILE A 213 5.39 -22.29 -4.28
CA ILE A 213 6.22 -23.34 -4.88
C ILE A 213 5.48 -24.68 -4.89
N ASP A 214 4.87 -25.08 -3.77
CA ASP A 214 4.18 -26.37 -3.64
C ASP A 214 3.00 -26.53 -4.62
N HIS A 215 2.43 -25.43 -5.12
CA HIS A 215 1.33 -25.45 -6.09
C HIS A 215 1.76 -25.06 -7.51
N GLY A 216 3.07 -24.92 -7.76
CA GLY A 216 3.59 -24.61 -9.09
C GLY A 216 3.20 -23.20 -9.60
N VAL A 217 3.01 -22.24 -8.70
CA VAL A 217 2.63 -20.86 -9.04
C VAL A 217 3.76 -20.18 -9.80
N LYS A 218 3.44 -19.61 -10.96
CA LYS A 218 4.37 -18.84 -11.80
C LYS A 218 4.04 -17.36 -11.86
N LYS A 219 2.76 -17.05 -12.06
CA LYS A 219 2.21 -15.70 -12.20
C LYS A 219 1.22 -15.40 -11.08
N ILE A 220 1.39 -14.26 -10.41
CA ILE A 220 0.56 -13.81 -9.29
C ILE A 220 -0.06 -12.47 -9.64
N LEU A 221 -1.39 -12.43 -9.67
CA LEU A 221 -2.18 -11.20 -9.78
C LEU A 221 -2.48 -10.65 -8.39
N VAL A 222 -2.22 -9.37 -8.19
CA VAL A 222 -2.52 -8.67 -6.94
C VAL A 222 -3.35 -7.42 -7.18
N SER A 223 -4.29 -7.14 -6.29
CA SER A 223 -5.10 -5.91 -6.31
C SER A 223 -4.56 -4.81 -5.40
N SER A 224 -3.61 -5.14 -4.53
CA SER A 224 -2.99 -4.17 -3.62
C SER A 224 -1.57 -3.82 -4.08
N PRO A 225 -1.25 -2.52 -4.24
CA PRO A 225 0.12 -2.09 -4.52
C PRO A 225 1.12 -2.46 -3.42
N HIS A 226 0.65 -2.67 -2.19
CA HIS A 226 1.48 -3.12 -1.07
C HIS A 226 1.89 -4.58 -1.26
N CYS A 227 0.93 -5.46 -1.61
CA CYS A 227 1.24 -6.85 -1.96
C CYS A 227 2.14 -6.92 -3.20
N TYR A 228 1.88 -6.07 -4.21
CA TYR A 228 2.74 -5.95 -5.40
C TYR A 228 4.18 -5.62 -5.01
N HIS A 229 4.39 -4.61 -4.17
CA HIS A 229 5.71 -4.21 -3.72
C HIS A 229 6.43 -5.32 -2.97
N SER A 230 5.78 -5.98 -2.01
CA SER A 230 6.42 -7.05 -1.24
C SER A 230 6.76 -8.26 -2.11
N PHE A 231 5.82 -8.75 -2.92
CA PHE A 231 6.09 -9.93 -3.75
C PHE A 231 7.12 -9.64 -4.85
N LYS A 232 7.15 -8.43 -5.41
CA LYS A 232 8.07 -8.08 -6.49
C LYS A 232 9.46 -7.67 -6.02
N ASN A 233 9.56 -6.89 -4.93
CA ASN A 233 10.81 -6.24 -4.54
C ASN A 233 11.42 -6.82 -3.26
N GLU A 234 10.61 -7.43 -2.38
CA GLU A 234 11.08 -7.89 -1.06
C GLU A 234 11.21 -9.42 -1.00
N TYR A 235 10.31 -10.17 -1.62
CA TYR A 235 10.39 -11.63 -1.70
C TYR A 235 11.63 -12.14 -2.46
N PRO A 236 12.21 -11.42 -3.45
CA PRO A 236 13.50 -11.79 -4.03
C PRO A 236 14.66 -11.93 -3.05
N GLU A 237 14.58 -11.31 -1.86
CA GLU A 237 15.59 -11.48 -0.80
C GLU A 237 15.68 -12.95 -0.31
N PHE A 238 14.67 -13.77 -0.58
CA PHE A 238 14.65 -15.22 -0.31
C PHE A 238 15.11 -16.06 -1.52
N ASN A 239 15.73 -15.44 -2.53
CA ASN A 239 16.18 -16.08 -3.77
C ASN A 239 15.05 -16.73 -4.59
N VAL A 240 13.84 -16.17 -4.54
CA VAL A 240 12.69 -16.59 -5.34
C VAL A 240 12.17 -15.46 -6.20
N HIS A 241 11.70 -15.78 -7.40
CA HIS A 241 11.19 -14.80 -8.34
C HIS A 241 9.89 -15.33 -8.94
N PHE A 242 8.82 -14.56 -8.81
CA PHE A 242 7.51 -14.83 -9.41
C PHE A 242 7.18 -13.70 -10.37
N GLU A 243 6.39 -13.98 -11.41
CA GLU A 243 5.83 -12.93 -12.25
C GLU A 243 4.69 -12.25 -11.48
N ILE A 244 4.92 -11.02 -11.02
CA ILE A 244 3.92 -10.25 -10.26
C ILE A 244 3.28 -9.21 -11.18
N VAL A 245 1.95 -9.25 -11.29
CA VAL A 245 1.17 -8.29 -12.07
C VAL A 245 0.15 -7.60 -11.17
N HIS A 246 0.11 -6.27 -11.22
CA HIS A 246 -0.92 -5.51 -10.54
C HIS A 246 -2.20 -5.46 -11.38
N ILE A 247 -3.37 -5.49 -10.73
CA ILE A 247 -4.67 -5.53 -11.42
C ILE A 247 -4.83 -4.40 -12.46
N SER A 248 -4.36 -3.19 -12.20
CA SER A 248 -4.43 -2.09 -13.20
C SER A 248 -3.63 -2.39 -14.47
N GLN A 249 -2.49 -3.08 -14.37
CA GLN A 249 -1.70 -3.51 -15.53
C GLN A 249 -2.43 -4.60 -16.30
N PHE A 250 -3.00 -5.57 -15.58
CA PHE A 250 -3.71 -6.69 -16.17
C PHE A 250 -5.02 -6.26 -16.84
N LEU A 251 -5.76 -5.32 -16.24
CA LEU A 251 -6.94 -4.72 -16.87
C LEU A 251 -6.56 -4.06 -18.21
N ARG A 252 -5.47 -3.29 -18.24
CA ARG A 252 -4.99 -2.68 -19.49
C ARG A 252 -4.67 -3.73 -20.54
N GLU A 253 -3.98 -4.81 -20.16
CA GLU A 253 -3.66 -5.94 -21.04
C GLU A 253 -4.93 -6.56 -21.62
N LEU A 254 -5.89 -6.95 -20.76
CA LEU A 254 -7.16 -7.55 -21.18
C LEU A 254 -7.98 -6.66 -22.11
N MET A 255 -8.01 -5.34 -21.87
CA MET A 255 -8.73 -4.39 -22.72
C MET A 255 -8.03 -4.20 -24.08
N ASN A 256 -6.70 -4.08 -24.08
CA ASN A 256 -5.92 -3.93 -25.32
C ASN A 256 -6.00 -5.20 -26.20
N GLU A 257 -6.15 -6.38 -25.59
CA GLU A 257 -6.33 -7.65 -26.29
C GLU A 257 -7.78 -7.88 -26.78
N GLY A 258 -8.73 -7.01 -26.44
CA GLY A 258 -10.15 -7.20 -26.75
C GLY A 258 -10.83 -8.31 -25.94
N ARG A 259 -10.17 -8.84 -24.91
CA ARG A 259 -10.75 -9.83 -23.97
C ARG A 259 -11.71 -9.20 -22.98
N LEU A 260 -11.61 -7.88 -22.79
CA LEU A 260 -12.47 -7.11 -21.89
C LEU A 260 -12.91 -5.82 -22.58
N GLU A 261 -14.17 -5.76 -23.00
CA GLU A 261 -14.75 -4.59 -23.66
C GLU A 261 -15.82 -3.95 -22.78
N PRO A 262 -15.70 -2.64 -22.47
CA PRO A 262 -16.79 -1.88 -21.87
C PRO A 262 -18.02 -1.90 -22.79
N ALA A 263 -19.16 -2.29 -22.25
CA ALA A 263 -20.39 -2.44 -23.00
C ALA A 263 -21.47 -1.41 -22.62
N ARG A 264 -21.19 -0.58 -21.63
CA ARG A 264 -22.03 0.53 -21.16
C ARG A 264 -21.16 1.77 -20.98
N GLU A 265 -21.78 2.92 -21.09
CA GLU A 265 -21.13 4.19 -20.77
C GLU A 265 -21.09 4.41 -19.26
N TYR A 266 -20.08 5.14 -18.81
CA TYR A 266 -19.88 5.60 -17.43
C TYR A 266 -19.90 7.13 -17.43
N GLU A 267 -21.08 7.72 -17.58
CA GLU A 267 -21.30 9.17 -17.70
C GLU A 267 -21.05 9.91 -16.36
N LYS A 268 -19.82 9.84 -15.85
CA LYS A 268 -19.39 10.52 -14.63
C LYS A 268 -18.05 11.19 -14.83
N LYS A 269 -17.87 12.31 -14.12
CA LYS A 269 -16.57 12.96 -13.98
C LYS A 269 -15.74 12.24 -12.95
N ILE A 270 -14.57 11.76 -13.34
CA ILE A 270 -13.70 10.97 -12.47
C ILE A 270 -12.34 11.65 -12.32
N THR A 271 -11.72 11.48 -11.17
CA THR A 271 -10.30 11.80 -10.95
C THR A 271 -9.58 10.60 -10.37
N TYR A 272 -8.28 10.47 -10.65
CA TYR A 272 -7.48 9.35 -10.17
C TYR A 272 -6.51 9.78 -9.06
N HIS A 273 -6.45 9.01 -7.98
CA HIS A 273 -5.40 9.10 -6.98
C HIS A 273 -4.33 8.04 -7.24
N ASP A 274 -3.11 8.49 -7.49
CA ASP A 274 -1.94 7.61 -7.60
C ASP A 274 -1.52 7.06 -6.23
N PRO A 275 -1.66 5.75 -5.97
CA PRO A 275 -1.18 5.15 -4.74
C PRO A 275 0.35 5.19 -4.71
N CYS A 276 0.91 5.64 -3.59
CA CYS A 276 2.36 5.80 -3.48
C CYS A 276 3.16 4.50 -3.73
N TYR A 277 2.64 3.35 -3.30
CA TYR A 277 3.25 2.04 -3.55
C TYR A 277 3.12 1.58 -5.00
N LEU A 278 2.14 2.04 -5.76
CA LEU A 278 2.01 1.70 -7.19
C LEU A 278 2.89 2.62 -8.04
N GLY A 279 2.82 3.91 -7.77
CA GLY A 279 3.54 4.96 -8.48
C GLY A 279 4.99 5.10 -8.02
N ARG A 280 5.22 5.75 -6.88
CA ARG A 280 6.59 6.13 -6.45
C ARG A 280 7.51 4.94 -6.19
N HIS A 281 6.98 3.84 -5.67
CA HIS A 281 7.77 2.65 -5.39
C HIS A 281 7.94 1.71 -6.60
N ASN A 282 7.00 1.72 -7.55
CA ASN A 282 6.96 0.69 -8.60
C ASN A 282 6.85 1.23 -10.03
N GLY A 283 6.77 2.55 -10.20
CA GLY A 283 6.77 3.24 -11.50
C GLY A 283 5.48 3.10 -12.31
N ILE A 284 4.41 2.58 -11.74
CA ILE A 284 3.16 2.31 -12.48
C ILE A 284 2.22 3.50 -12.33
N TYR A 285 2.19 4.34 -13.37
CA TYR A 285 1.31 5.52 -13.45
C TYR A 285 0.33 5.45 -14.63
N ASP A 286 0.76 4.90 -15.77
CA ASP A 286 -0.04 4.96 -16.99
C ASP A 286 -1.13 3.89 -17.02
N ALA A 287 -0.86 2.68 -16.52
CA ALA A 287 -1.81 1.57 -16.62
C ALA A 287 -3.23 1.88 -16.06
N PRO A 288 -3.39 2.48 -14.86
CA PRO A 288 -4.71 2.90 -14.39
C PRO A 288 -5.40 3.91 -15.29
N ARG A 289 -4.64 4.87 -15.85
CA ARG A 289 -5.18 5.92 -16.73
C ARG A 289 -5.60 5.37 -18.08
N ASP A 290 -4.80 4.47 -18.64
CA ASP A 290 -5.09 3.80 -19.91
C ASP A 290 -6.38 2.98 -19.82
N VAL A 291 -6.61 2.32 -18.68
CA VAL A 291 -7.87 1.61 -18.40
C VAL A 291 -9.03 2.59 -18.34
N LEU A 292 -8.93 3.65 -17.53
CA LEU A 292 -10.02 4.61 -17.34
C LEU A 292 -10.40 5.36 -18.63
N LYS A 293 -9.41 5.68 -19.49
CA LYS A 293 -9.64 6.33 -20.79
C LYS A 293 -10.36 5.44 -21.81
N GLN A 294 -10.27 4.12 -21.65
CA GLN A 294 -10.97 3.18 -22.53
C GLN A 294 -12.44 2.98 -22.13
N ILE A 295 -12.89 3.55 -20.99
CA ILE A 295 -14.28 3.46 -20.55
C ILE A 295 -15.11 4.56 -21.24
N PRO A 296 -16.08 4.20 -22.10
CA PRO A 296 -16.94 5.16 -22.78
C PRO A 296 -17.70 6.03 -21.77
N GLY A 297 -17.84 7.33 -22.05
CA GLY A 297 -18.55 8.28 -21.19
C GLY A 297 -17.78 8.77 -19.96
N ALA A 298 -16.69 8.12 -19.54
CA ALA A 298 -15.91 8.54 -18.38
C ALA A 298 -15.05 9.78 -18.70
N GLU A 299 -15.25 10.87 -17.97
CA GLU A 299 -14.45 12.09 -18.11
C GLU A 299 -13.35 12.14 -17.04
N LEU A 300 -12.14 11.71 -17.39
CA LEU A 300 -10.98 11.74 -16.50
C LEU A 300 -10.36 13.14 -16.42
N THR A 301 -10.44 13.76 -15.24
CA THR A 301 -9.73 14.99 -14.89
C THR A 301 -8.65 14.70 -13.85
N GLU A 302 -7.42 15.15 -14.08
CA GLU A 302 -6.34 14.99 -13.11
C GLU A 302 -6.39 16.07 -12.02
N MET A 303 -6.11 15.68 -10.78
CA MET A 303 -5.76 16.63 -9.72
C MET A 303 -4.41 17.30 -10.02
N ALA A 304 -4.22 18.54 -9.57
CA ALA A 304 -2.98 19.30 -9.79
C ALA A 304 -1.71 18.56 -9.32
N GLU A 305 -1.82 17.83 -8.20
CA GLU A 305 -0.76 16.95 -7.70
C GLU A 305 -1.08 15.50 -8.10
N CYS A 306 -0.56 15.07 -9.24
CA CYS A 306 -0.73 13.71 -9.75
C CYS A 306 0.62 13.01 -9.96
N ARG A 307 0.58 11.72 -10.31
CA ARG A 307 1.74 10.87 -10.58
C ARG A 307 2.75 10.90 -9.42
N GLU A 308 4.03 11.12 -9.69
CA GLU A 308 5.10 11.18 -8.68
C GLU A 308 4.85 12.25 -7.61
N ASN A 309 4.10 13.31 -7.95
CA ASN A 309 3.77 14.41 -7.06
C ASN A 309 2.50 14.18 -6.23
N SER A 310 1.78 13.07 -6.43
CA SER A 310 0.56 12.75 -5.69
C SER A 310 0.76 12.73 -4.17
N PHE A 311 -0.17 13.31 -3.42
CA PHE A 311 -0.16 13.23 -1.95
C PHE A 311 -0.34 11.79 -1.46
N CYS A 312 0.22 11.46 -0.30
CA CYS A 312 -0.03 10.16 0.34
C CYS A 312 -1.46 10.13 0.92
N CYS A 313 -2.11 8.96 0.96
CA CYS A 313 -3.41 8.80 1.64
C CYS A 313 -3.29 8.76 3.18
N GLY A 314 -2.12 8.40 3.72
CA GLY A 314 -1.86 8.29 5.16
C GLY A 314 -1.66 6.86 5.69
N GLY A 315 -2.09 5.83 4.95
CA GLY A 315 -2.08 4.44 5.47
C GLY A 315 -0.77 3.65 5.34
N GLY A 316 0.22 4.13 4.59
CA GLY A 316 1.49 3.40 4.39
C GLY A 316 2.36 3.34 5.65
N GLY A 317 3.44 2.54 5.62
CA GLY A 317 4.43 2.52 6.70
C GLY A 317 3.91 1.96 8.03
N GLY A 318 2.87 1.11 8.00
CA GLY A 318 2.20 0.58 9.19
C GLY A 318 1.17 1.52 9.81
N ARG A 319 1.01 2.76 9.30
CA ARG A 319 0.06 3.75 9.81
C ARG A 319 -1.40 3.36 9.63
N ILE A 320 -1.70 2.42 8.74
CA ILE A 320 -3.06 1.88 8.60
C ILE A 320 -3.61 1.27 9.92
N TRP A 321 -2.71 0.87 10.84
CA TRP A 321 -3.06 0.33 12.15
C TRP A 321 -3.09 1.38 13.26
N MET A 322 -2.69 2.62 12.97
CA MET A 322 -2.51 3.69 13.94
C MET A 322 -3.51 4.80 13.67
N GLU A 323 -4.11 5.34 14.73
CA GLU A 323 -5.04 6.46 14.59
C GLU A 323 -4.33 7.72 14.09
N THR A 324 -4.99 8.42 13.16
CA THR A 324 -4.61 9.77 12.74
C THR A 324 -5.77 10.71 13.09
N PRO A 325 -5.56 11.68 13.98
CA PRO A 325 -6.60 12.65 14.32
C PRO A 325 -7.14 13.35 13.07
N ARG A 326 -8.45 13.60 13.02
CA ARG A 326 -9.06 14.41 11.95
C ARG A 326 -8.40 15.79 11.90
N GLY A 327 -8.17 16.31 10.71
CA GLY A 327 -7.37 17.53 10.50
C GLY A 327 -5.86 17.26 10.36
N GLU A 328 -5.36 16.12 10.83
CA GLU A 328 -4.00 15.64 10.56
C GLU A 328 -3.94 14.58 9.45
N ARG A 329 -5.09 14.19 8.91
CA ARG A 329 -5.18 13.15 7.88
C ARG A 329 -4.79 13.71 6.51
N PHE A 330 -3.87 13.04 5.83
CA PHE A 330 -3.50 13.42 4.46
C PHE A 330 -4.65 13.19 3.48
N SER A 331 -5.49 12.20 3.77
CA SER A 331 -6.72 11.92 3.03
C SER A 331 -7.73 13.06 3.07
N ASP A 332 -7.80 13.86 4.14
CA ASP A 332 -8.65 15.07 4.19
C ASP A 332 -8.18 16.08 3.12
N LEU A 333 -6.87 16.37 3.09
CA LEU A 333 -6.28 17.25 2.09
C LEU A 333 -6.47 16.72 0.66
N ARG A 334 -6.31 15.41 0.48
CA ARG A 334 -6.41 14.78 -0.83
C ARG A 334 -7.86 14.72 -1.35
N LEU A 335 -8.83 14.48 -0.47
CA LEU A 335 -10.25 14.55 -0.84
C LEU A 335 -10.65 15.96 -1.26
N LYS A 336 -10.16 16.98 -0.55
CA LYS A 336 -10.39 18.37 -0.96
C LYS A 336 -9.88 18.63 -2.38
N GLN A 337 -8.67 18.17 -2.71
CA GLN A 337 -8.13 18.27 -4.06
C GLN A 337 -9.01 17.57 -5.10
N ALA A 338 -9.54 16.39 -4.78
CA ALA A 338 -10.43 15.64 -5.67
C ALA A 338 -11.77 16.34 -5.88
N VAL A 339 -12.34 16.93 -4.83
CA VAL A 339 -13.58 17.72 -4.92
C VAL A 339 -13.35 19.00 -5.73
N ASP A 340 -12.19 19.65 -5.57
CA ASP A 340 -11.84 20.88 -6.28
C ASP A 340 -11.66 20.67 -7.80
N THR A 341 -11.45 19.44 -8.29
CA THR A 341 -11.48 19.15 -9.73
C THR A 341 -12.91 19.10 -10.30
N GLY A 342 -13.94 19.12 -9.45
CA GLY A 342 -15.33 18.90 -9.87
C GLY A 342 -15.63 17.44 -10.24
N ALA A 343 -14.80 16.49 -9.80
CA ALA A 343 -15.06 15.07 -10.02
C ALA A 343 -16.15 14.55 -9.08
N GLU A 344 -16.97 13.65 -9.60
CA GLU A 344 -18.02 12.94 -8.86
C GLU A 344 -17.48 11.66 -8.23
N VAL A 345 -16.40 11.10 -8.80
CA VAL A 345 -15.76 9.87 -8.32
C VAL A 345 -14.25 10.06 -8.17
N LEU A 346 -13.73 9.78 -6.96
CA LEU A 346 -12.32 9.57 -6.71
C LEU A 346 -11.99 8.09 -6.91
N VAL A 347 -11.25 7.81 -7.98
CA VAL A 347 -10.79 6.48 -8.34
C VAL A 347 -9.40 6.24 -7.77
N THR A 348 -9.17 5.04 -7.24
CA THR A 348 -7.85 4.57 -6.85
C THR A 348 -7.72 3.08 -7.15
N SER A 349 -6.55 2.51 -6.96
CA SER A 349 -6.30 1.07 -7.10
C SER A 349 -5.48 0.58 -5.91
N CYS A 350 -5.86 0.99 -4.71
CA CYS A 350 -5.19 0.63 -3.48
C CYS A 350 -6.20 0.54 -2.32
N PRO A 351 -6.31 -0.62 -1.65
CA PRO A 351 -7.25 -0.78 -0.55
C PRO A 351 -7.00 0.18 0.61
N TYR A 352 -5.73 0.44 0.96
CA TYR A 352 -5.40 1.39 2.03
C TYR A 352 -5.88 2.81 1.71
N CYS A 353 -5.75 3.21 0.45
CA CYS A 353 -6.26 4.51 0.00
C CYS A 353 -7.79 4.57 0.13
N ILE A 354 -8.50 3.53 -0.31
CA ILE A 354 -9.97 3.47 -0.20
C ILE A 354 -10.41 3.59 1.25
N THR A 355 -9.80 2.83 2.18
CA THR A 355 -10.10 2.93 3.62
C THR A 355 -9.91 4.35 4.14
N ASN A 356 -8.72 4.94 3.94
CA ASN A 356 -8.42 6.28 4.47
C ASN A 356 -9.33 7.36 3.86
N PHE A 357 -9.62 7.29 2.57
CA PHE A 357 -10.54 8.23 1.93
C PHE A 357 -11.98 8.03 2.42
N THR A 358 -12.43 6.79 2.61
CA THR A 358 -13.77 6.51 3.11
C THR A 358 -13.94 7.12 4.50
N ASP A 359 -12.98 6.88 5.40
CA ASP A 359 -13.01 7.43 6.77
C ASP A 359 -12.99 8.96 6.79
N SER A 360 -12.28 9.58 5.84
CA SER A 360 -12.18 11.04 5.73
C SER A 360 -13.43 11.65 5.08
N SER A 361 -14.11 10.92 4.21
CA SER A 361 -15.34 11.37 3.55
C SER A 361 -16.52 11.55 4.51
N LEU A 362 -16.56 10.77 5.61
CA LEU A 362 -17.60 10.85 6.65
C LEU A 362 -17.61 12.20 7.39
N GLY A 363 -16.57 13.02 7.25
CA GLY A 363 -16.42 14.33 7.89
C GLY A 363 -16.31 15.50 6.92
N LEU A 364 -16.75 15.37 5.67
CA LEU A 364 -16.77 16.51 4.74
C LEU A 364 -17.89 17.49 5.15
N GLU A 365 -17.51 18.68 5.61
CA GLU A 365 -18.43 19.70 6.16
C GLU A 365 -19.25 20.43 5.08
N ASP A 366 -18.89 20.28 3.81
CA ASP A 366 -19.40 21.11 2.71
C ASP A 366 -20.61 20.52 1.96
N GLY A 367 -21.19 19.41 2.42
CA GLY A 367 -22.33 18.75 1.74
C GLY A 367 -22.01 18.20 0.34
N ARG A 368 -20.77 18.33 -0.13
CA ARG A 368 -20.26 17.76 -1.38
C ARG A 368 -19.84 16.31 -1.12
N SER A 369 -20.58 15.36 -1.67
CA SER A 369 -20.21 13.94 -1.65
C SER A 369 -19.42 13.60 -2.91
N ILE A 370 -18.21 13.07 -2.74
CA ILE A 370 -17.45 12.40 -3.81
C ILE A 370 -17.50 10.89 -3.55
N GLU A 371 -17.82 10.11 -4.57
CA GLU A 371 -17.83 8.64 -4.48
C GLU A 371 -16.38 8.12 -4.49
N ILE A 372 -16.05 7.15 -3.65
CA ILE A 372 -14.71 6.56 -3.60
C ILE A 372 -14.79 5.12 -4.14
N LYS A 373 -14.09 4.87 -5.23
CA LYS A 373 -14.12 3.59 -5.94
C LYS A 373 -12.73 3.03 -6.21
N ASP A 374 -12.64 1.71 -6.13
CA ASP A 374 -11.57 0.98 -6.79
C ASP A 374 -11.78 0.98 -8.31
N ILE A 375 -10.69 1.00 -9.08
CA ILE A 375 -10.73 0.92 -10.54
C ILE A 375 -11.51 -0.30 -11.05
N THR A 376 -11.43 -1.44 -10.35
CA THR A 376 -12.15 -2.67 -10.69
C THR A 376 -13.65 -2.55 -10.50
N GLU A 377 -14.12 -1.72 -9.57
CA GLU A 377 -15.56 -1.49 -9.39
C GLU A 377 -16.14 -0.78 -10.60
N ILE A 378 -15.44 0.25 -11.10
CA ILE A 378 -15.85 0.99 -12.30
C ILE A 378 -15.85 0.07 -13.52
N VAL A 379 -14.77 -0.69 -13.72
CA VAL A 379 -14.69 -1.63 -14.84
C VAL A 379 -15.79 -2.70 -14.75
N ALA A 380 -16.09 -3.21 -13.55
CA ALA A 380 -17.15 -4.20 -13.36
C ALA A 380 -18.56 -3.64 -13.65
N GLU A 381 -18.80 -2.33 -13.43
CA GLU A 381 -20.09 -1.67 -13.70
C GLU A 381 -20.38 -1.51 -15.20
N VAL A 382 -19.34 -1.39 -16.02
CA VAL A 382 -19.47 -1.11 -17.46
C VAL A 382 -19.37 -2.33 -18.36
N ILE A 383 -18.88 -3.46 -17.84
CA ILE A 383 -18.84 -4.71 -18.60
C ILE A 383 -20.22 -5.39 -18.58
N ARG A 384 -20.58 -6.09 -19.67
CA ARG A 384 -21.83 -6.88 -19.70
C ARG A 384 -21.78 -7.96 -18.63
N GLU A 385 -22.84 -8.05 -17.81
CA GLU A 385 -23.11 -9.25 -17.02
C GLU A 385 -23.18 -10.48 -17.96
N ALA A 386 -22.83 -11.65 -17.43
CA ALA A 386 -22.78 -12.88 -18.20
C ALA A 386 -24.17 -13.35 -18.62
#